data_AF-A0A368N2L0-F1
#
_entry.id   AF-A0A368N2L0-F1
#
_cell.length_a   1.000
_cell.length_b   1.000
_cell.length_c   1.000
_cell.angle_alpha   90.00
_cell.angle_beta   90.00
_cell.angle_gamma   90.00
#
_symmetry.space_group_name_H-M   'P 1'
#
loop_
_entity.id
_entity.type
_entity.pdbx_description
1 polymer ?
#
loop_
_entity_poly.entity_id
_entity_poly.type
_entity_poly.pdbx_seq_one_letter_code
_entity_poly.pdbx_strand_id
1 'polypeptide(L)'
;MSENASEKSIEALAEEYLSAQEQETSPEDLEEAKAHLTELQERYERFEKDYAESDPATQQLAERISETEERIAELEEAQRIPEELKEQILEEATGFMLTAEWLDPDVIEALNLALIGERDSALIIEEIEISDPDDVDDLDDITRFDIIDVVRKLALDKLERTSEIGEVWGSIADTTKEEPFETVAQLGRATPDEVVERVDDDDVDRETISNRLRNATRLQINPYFREDGVYQLSTAGKHLAQRYAEIPEDVEEGAQQEDESQATLGQNTAEQGGDDDD
;
A
#
# COMPACT_ATOMS: atom_id res chain seq x y z
N MET A 1 -15.65 20.09 25.54
CA MET A 1 -16.10 21.09 24.55
C MET A 1 -15.04 21.09 23.47
N SER A 2 -15.11 20.14 22.53
CA SER A 2 -14.32 20.18 21.30
C SER A 2 -15.28 20.58 20.21
N GLU A 3 -15.23 21.84 19.82
CA GLU A 3 -15.87 22.36 18.62
C GLU A 3 -14.75 22.64 17.61
N ASN A 4 -14.99 22.24 16.36
CA ASN A 4 -14.17 22.36 15.15
C ASN A 4 -13.21 21.19 14.85
N ALA A 5 -13.76 19.99 14.65
CA ALA A 5 -13.36 19.24 13.46
C ALA A 5 -14.08 19.93 12.30
N SER A 6 -13.34 20.56 11.40
CA SER A 6 -13.90 21.05 10.14
C SER A 6 -14.43 19.84 9.40
N GLU A 7 -15.74 19.73 9.17
CA GLU A 7 -16.35 18.74 8.25
C GLU A 7 -15.85 19.02 6.82
N LYS A 8 -14.60 18.66 6.51
CA LYS A 8 -14.09 18.60 5.14
C LYS A 8 -14.74 17.39 4.46
N SER A 9 -15.11 17.52 3.18
CA SER A 9 -15.57 16.36 2.40
C SER A 9 -14.46 15.33 2.26
N ILE A 10 -14.80 14.06 2.02
CA ILE A 10 -13.77 13.03 1.86
C ILE A 10 -12.92 13.29 0.61
N GLU A 11 -13.51 13.86 -0.45
CA GLU A 11 -12.79 14.33 -1.65
C GLU A 11 -11.67 15.32 -1.31
N ALA A 12 -11.97 16.32 -0.45
CA ALA A 12 -10.98 17.32 -0.06
C ALA A 12 -9.88 16.74 0.84
N LEU A 13 -10.24 15.79 1.72
CA LEU A 13 -9.27 15.07 2.55
C LEU A 13 -8.34 14.20 1.69
N ALA A 14 -8.89 13.51 0.69
CA ALA A 14 -8.13 12.68 -0.25
C ALA A 14 -7.13 13.52 -1.06
N GLU A 15 -7.58 14.63 -1.66
CA GLU A 15 -6.71 15.54 -2.42
C GLU A 15 -5.56 16.09 -1.56
N GLU A 16 -5.86 16.55 -0.34
CA GLU A 16 -4.85 17.04 0.59
C GLU A 16 -3.88 15.94 1.01
N TYR A 17 -4.38 14.72 1.27
CA TYR A 17 -3.55 13.60 1.70
C TYR A 17 -2.59 13.15 0.61
N LEU A 18 -3.09 12.94 -0.62
CA LEU A 18 -2.26 12.54 -1.75
C LEU A 18 -1.22 13.62 -2.09
N SER A 19 -1.62 14.90 -2.04
CA SER A 19 -0.69 16.04 -2.24
C SER A 19 0.38 16.12 -1.15
N ALA A 20 0.04 15.78 0.11
CA ALA A 20 1.00 15.78 1.20
C ALA A 20 2.02 14.63 1.07
N GLN A 21 1.62 13.49 0.51
CA GLN A 21 2.49 12.34 0.25
C GLN A 21 3.50 12.58 -0.88
N GLU A 22 3.19 13.48 -1.81
CA GLU A 22 4.13 13.90 -2.87
C GLU A 22 5.25 14.82 -2.38
N GLN A 23 5.12 15.36 -1.17
CA GLN A 23 6.18 16.16 -0.57
C GLN A 23 7.29 15.24 -0.08
N GLU A 24 8.34 15.06 -0.90
CA GLU A 24 9.55 14.33 -0.53
C GLU A 24 10.14 14.91 0.76
N THR A 25 9.89 14.23 1.87
CA THR A 25 10.46 14.56 3.17
C THR A 25 11.10 13.30 3.72
N SER A 26 12.42 13.18 3.59
CA SER A 26 13.12 12.01 4.13
C SER A 26 13.26 12.16 5.65
N PRO A 27 13.02 11.09 6.44
CA PRO A 27 13.41 11.06 7.85
C PRO A 27 14.89 11.41 8.08
N GLU A 28 15.75 11.06 7.12
CA GLU A 28 17.19 11.37 7.15
C GLU A 28 17.46 12.87 7.09
N ASP A 29 16.66 13.65 6.34
CA ASP A 29 16.83 15.11 6.23
C ASP A 29 16.55 15.81 7.56
N LEU A 30 15.57 15.32 8.31
CA LEU A 30 15.23 15.83 9.64
C LEU A 30 16.33 15.50 10.65
N GLU A 31 16.87 14.28 10.61
CA GLU A 31 17.97 13.87 11.48
C GLU A 31 19.25 14.68 11.18
N GLU A 32 19.58 14.87 9.90
CA GLU A 32 20.72 15.69 9.47
C GLU A 32 20.56 17.14 9.94
N ALA A 33 19.38 17.74 9.78
CA ALA A 33 19.11 19.10 10.23
C ALA A 33 19.26 19.24 11.77
N LYS A 34 18.76 18.27 12.55
CA LYS A 34 18.90 18.24 14.02
C LYS A 34 20.37 18.09 14.46
N ALA A 35 21.12 17.23 13.78
CA ALA A 35 22.56 17.07 14.03
C ALA A 35 23.32 18.37 13.72
N HIS A 36 23.03 19.00 12.58
CA HIS A 36 23.63 20.27 12.19
C HIS A 36 23.30 21.41 13.15
N LEU A 37 22.05 21.50 13.64
CA LEU A 37 21.65 22.47 14.67
C LEU A 37 22.49 22.32 15.94
N THR A 38 22.65 21.08 16.43
CA THR A 38 23.47 20.78 17.61
C THR A 38 24.91 21.27 17.42
N GLU A 39 25.47 20.99 16.25
CA GLU A 39 26.80 21.43 15.84
C GLU A 39 26.96 22.96 15.77
N LEU A 40 25.92 23.68 15.34
CA LEU A 40 25.91 25.14 15.32
C LEU A 40 25.81 25.72 16.74
N GLN A 41 24.97 25.14 17.60
CA GLN A 41 24.81 25.56 18.99
C GLN A 41 26.12 25.41 19.78
N GLU A 42 26.84 24.29 19.64
CA GLU A 42 28.16 24.10 20.28
C GLU A 42 29.22 25.12 19.79
N ARG A 43 29.15 25.53 18.52
CA ARG A 43 30.03 26.57 17.98
C ARG A 43 29.63 27.94 18.49
N TYR A 44 28.33 28.23 18.56
CA TYR A 44 27.80 29.49 19.09
C TYR A 44 28.23 29.72 20.54
N GLU A 45 28.06 28.73 21.43
CA GLU A 45 28.46 28.84 22.85
C GLU A 45 29.96 29.16 23.01
N ARG A 46 30.79 28.54 22.16
CA ARG A 46 32.23 28.80 22.15
C ARG A 46 32.56 30.21 21.66
N PHE A 47 31.91 30.66 20.59
CA PHE A 47 32.12 31.99 20.00
C PHE A 47 31.63 33.11 20.92
N GLU A 48 30.48 32.92 21.55
CA GLU A 48 29.95 33.84 22.56
C GLU A 48 30.95 34.01 23.72
N LYS A 49 31.56 32.91 24.17
CA LYS A 49 32.58 32.93 25.24
C LYS A 49 33.88 33.61 24.83
N ASP A 50 34.37 33.36 23.61
CA ASP A 50 35.69 33.82 23.16
C ASP A 50 35.66 35.24 22.56
N TYR A 51 34.56 35.64 21.92
CA TYR A 51 34.47 36.86 21.11
C TYR A 51 33.30 37.79 21.49
N ALA A 52 32.43 37.37 22.40
CA ALA A 52 31.16 38.02 22.78
C ALA A 52 30.05 37.92 21.72
N GLU A 53 28.80 38.03 22.19
CA GLU A 53 27.57 37.97 21.39
C GLU A 53 27.52 39.02 20.26
N SER A 54 28.09 40.21 20.51
CA SER A 54 28.10 41.30 19.53
C SER A 54 29.10 41.11 18.38
N ASP A 55 29.95 40.09 18.43
CA ASP A 55 30.89 39.81 17.35
C ASP A 55 30.11 39.40 16.07
N PRO A 56 30.47 39.91 14.89
CA PRO A 56 29.77 39.59 13.64
C PRO A 56 29.69 38.09 13.32
N ALA A 57 30.69 37.29 13.68
CA ALA A 57 30.66 35.85 13.45
C ALA A 57 29.71 35.13 14.42
N THR A 58 29.65 35.58 15.68
CA THR A 58 28.68 35.09 16.67
C THR A 58 27.24 35.39 16.23
N GLN A 59 27.00 36.59 15.69
CA GLN A 59 25.68 36.97 15.15
C GLN A 59 25.29 36.12 13.93
N GLN A 60 26.22 35.83 13.01
CA GLN A 60 25.95 34.92 11.89
C GLN A 60 25.63 33.49 12.33
N LEU A 61 26.27 33.00 13.40
CA LEU A 61 25.93 31.71 13.99
C LEU A 61 24.52 31.70 14.57
N ALA A 62 24.12 32.78 15.27
CA ALA A 62 22.74 32.91 15.77
C ALA A 62 21.70 32.91 14.65
N GLU A 63 21.97 33.63 13.56
CA GLU A 63 21.09 33.65 12.37
C GLU A 63 20.95 32.26 11.76
N ARG A 64 22.05 31.54 11.56
CA ARG A 64 22.02 30.17 11.03
C ARG A 64 21.33 29.16 11.95
N ILE A 65 21.46 29.33 13.26
CA ILE A 65 20.71 28.53 14.24
C ILE A 65 19.22 28.74 14.01
N SER A 66 18.77 30.00 13.93
CA SER A 66 17.36 30.33 13.69
C SER A 66 16.84 29.77 12.36
N GLU A 67 17.61 29.89 11.27
CA GLU A 67 17.25 29.31 9.96
C GLU A 67 17.15 27.78 10.02
N THR A 68 18.05 27.12 10.76
CA THR A 68 18.02 25.66 10.91
C THR A 68 16.86 25.21 11.77
N GLU A 69 16.50 25.96 12.82
CA GLU A 69 15.32 25.70 13.65
C GLU A 69 14.03 25.83 12.84
N GLU A 70 13.91 26.85 11.97
CA GLU A 70 12.76 27.02 11.07
C GLU A 70 12.66 25.83 10.09
N ARG A 71 13.77 25.43 9.47
CA ARG A 71 13.81 24.25 8.59
C ARG A 71 13.41 22.96 9.31
N ILE A 72 13.85 22.76 10.57
CA ILE A 72 13.44 21.60 11.37
C ILE A 72 11.93 21.63 11.59
N ALA A 73 11.36 22.79 11.93
CA ALA A 73 9.93 22.92 12.14
C ALA A 73 9.13 22.63 10.86
N GLU A 74 9.61 23.09 9.69
CA GLU A 74 9.00 22.77 8.39
C GLU A 74 9.05 21.26 8.10
N LEU A 75 10.19 20.60 8.34
CA LEU A 75 10.34 19.15 8.14
C LEU A 75 9.47 18.34 9.10
N GLU A 76 9.38 18.74 10.36
CA GLU A 76 8.50 18.09 11.34
C GLU A 76 7.02 18.26 10.95
N GLU A 77 6.64 19.43 10.46
CA GLU A 77 5.28 19.67 9.98
C GLU A 77 4.95 18.83 8.73
N ALA A 78 5.88 18.79 7.78
CA ALA A 78 5.74 18.01 6.55
C ALA A 78 5.64 16.50 6.82
N GLN A 79 6.28 15.99 7.88
CA GLN A 79 6.11 14.59 8.31
C GLN A 79 4.78 14.35 9.06
N ARG A 80 4.29 15.34 9.81
CA ARG A 80 3.07 15.22 10.64
C ARG A 80 1.77 15.32 9.85
N ILE A 81 1.69 16.23 8.88
CA ILE A 81 0.47 16.49 8.10
C ILE A 81 -0.06 15.21 7.41
N PRO A 82 0.76 14.41 6.71
CA PRO A 82 0.29 13.17 6.11
C PRO A 82 -0.28 12.18 7.13
N GLU A 83 0.30 12.07 8.33
CA GLU A 83 -0.21 11.19 9.39
C GLU A 83 -1.56 11.68 9.92
N GLU A 84 -1.72 12.99 10.16
CA GLU A 84 -2.99 13.58 10.61
C GLU A 84 -4.10 13.44 9.55
N LEU A 85 -3.77 13.56 8.27
CA LEU A 85 -4.71 13.36 7.17
C LEU A 85 -5.09 11.88 7.01
N LYS A 86 -4.11 10.98 7.13
CA LYS A 86 -4.36 9.53 7.15
C LYS A 86 -5.34 9.14 8.26
N GLU A 87 -5.13 9.64 9.47
CA GLU A 87 -6.04 9.35 10.60
C GLU A 87 -7.46 9.88 10.34
N GLN A 88 -7.59 11.08 9.74
CA GLN A 88 -8.90 11.64 9.37
C GLN A 88 -9.62 10.80 8.31
N ILE A 89 -8.92 10.36 7.25
CA ILE A 89 -9.50 9.46 6.24
C ILE A 89 -9.98 8.16 6.87
N LEU A 90 -9.18 7.57 7.76
CA LEU A 90 -9.55 6.33 8.47
C LEU A 90 -10.75 6.53 9.39
N GLU A 91 -10.85 7.68 10.07
CA GLU A 91 -12.01 8.01 10.91
C GLU A 91 -13.29 8.11 10.07
N GLU A 92 -13.26 8.84 8.96
CA GLU A 92 -14.39 8.94 8.03
C GLU A 92 -14.75 7.57 7.42
N ALA A 93 -13.75 6.74 7.11
CA ALA A 93 -13.94 5.40 6.58
C ALA A 93 -14.66 4.45 7.56
N THR A 94 -14.70 4.75 8.87
CA THR A 94 -15.58 4.01 9.81
C THR A 94 -17.07 4.19 9.49
N GLY A 95 -17.41 5.26 8.77
CA GLY A 95 -18.73 5.56 8.23
C GLY A 95 -18.90 5.22 6.75
N PHE A 96 -17.92 4.56 6.11
CA PHE A 96 -17.88 4.29 4.65
C PHE A 96 -19.21 3.83 4.09
N MET A 97 -19.57 4.32 2.91
CA MET A 97 -20.77 3.95 2.16
C MET A 97 -20.44 3.92 0.66
N LEU A 98 -21.11 3.05 -0.10
CA LEU A 98 -20.99 3.01 -1.56
C LEU A 98 -21.74 4.18 -2.21
N THR A 99 -21.18 5.39 -2.08
CA THR A 99 -21.65 6.62 -2.72
C THR A 99 -20.68 7.06 -3.80
N ALA A 100 -21.12 7.90 -4.73
CA ALA A 100 -20.25 8.44 -5.77
C ALA A 100 -19.01 9.18 -5.21
N GLU A 101 -19.13 9.80 -4.03
CA GLU A 101 -18.03 10.49 -3.34
C GLU A 101 -16.95 9.51 -2.86
N TRP A 102 -17.34 8.37 -2.30
CA TRP A 102 -16.40 7.35 -1.82
C TRP A 102 -15.80 6.48 -2.92
N LEU A 103 -16.48 6.43 -4.06
CA LEU A 103 -16.07 5.67 -5.24
C LEU A 103 -15.42 6.56 -6.31
N ASP A 104 -15.07 7.79 -5.96
CA ASP A 104 -14.19 8.61 -6.77
C ASP A 104 -12.77 8.00 -6.77
N PRO A 105 -12.08 7.89 -7.92
CA PRO A 105 -10.77 7.25 -8.00
C PRO A 105 -9.71 7.84 -7.06
N ASP A 106 -9.70 9.16 -6.85
CA ASP A 106 -8.72 9.82 -5.96
C ASP A 106 -9.04 9.49 -4.49
N VAL A 107 -10.32 9.38 -4.15
CA VAL A 107 -10.76 8.94 -2.81
C VAL A 107 -10.43 7.48 -2.57
N ILE A 108 -10.59 6.62 -3.58
CA ILE A 108 -10.17 5.21 -3.51
C ILE A 108 -8.65 5.11 -3.33
N GLU A 109 -7.86 5.86 -4.11
CA GLU A 109 -6.39 5.88 -3.99
C GLU A 109 -5.97 6.31 -2.58
N ALA A 110 -6.54 7.40 -2.06
CA ALA A 110 -6.26 7.89 -0.72
C ALA A 110 -6.65 6.87 0.37
N LEU A 111 -7.79 6.20 0.20
CA LEU A 111 -8.26 5.17 1.12
C LEU A 111 -7.35 3.92 1.10
N ASN A 112 -6.97 3.44 -0.08
CA ASN A 112 -6.01 2.34 -0.21
C ASN A 112 -4.65 2.71 0.37
N LEU A 113 -4.15 3.92 0.13
CA LEU A 113 -2.89 4.37 0.72
C LEU A 113 -2.97 4.41 2.26
N ALA A 114 -4.12 4.82 2.82
CA ALA A 114 -4.34 4.83 4.26
C ALA A 114 -4.48 3.40 4.85
N LEU A 115 -5.17 2.50 4.16
CA LEU A 115 -5.45 1.13 4.61
C LEU A 115 -4.30 0.15 4.35
N ILE A 116 -3.60 0.29 3.24
CA ILE A 116 -2.64 -0.70 2.74
C ILE A 116 -1.39 -0.07 2.15
N GLY A 117 -1.15 1.24 2.30
CA GLY A 117 0.10 1.85 1.83
C GLY A 117 0.27 1.92 0.30
N GLU A 118 -0.71 1.45 -0.47
CA GLU A 118 -0.64 1.37 -1.93
C GLU A 118 -1.49 2.45 -2.60
N ARG A 119 -0.96 3.02 -3.69
CA ARG A 119 -1.63 4.04 -4.52
C ARG A 119 -2.45 3.39 -5.64
N ASP A 120 -3.37 2.52 -5.27
CA ASP A 120 -4.27 1.83 -6.20
C ASP A 120 -5.62 2.56 -6.27
N SER A 121 -6.08 2.88 -7.48
CA SER A 121 -7.37 3.52 -7.72
C SER A 121 -8.55 2.54 -7.77
N ALA A 122 -8.34 1.27 -7.42
CA ALA A 122 -9.38 0.25 -7.29
C ALA A 122 -9.44 -0.34 -5.87
N LEU A 123 -10.65 -0.48 -5.32
CA LEU A 123 -10.90 -1.28 -4.13
C LEU A 123 -11.17 -2.73 -4.55
N ILE A 124 -10.38 -3.66 -4.01
CA ILE A 124 -10.57 -5.08 -4.27
C ILE A 124 -11.14 -5.71 -3.00
N ILE A 125 -12.45 -5.91 -2.97
CA ILE A 125 -13.16 -6.48 -1.82
C ILE A 125 -13.76 -7.81 -2.23
N GLU A 126 -13.33 -8.88 -1.55
CA GLU A 126 -13.64 -10.26 -1.93
C GLU A 126 -13.21 -10.57 -3.38
N GLU A 127 -14.13 -10.99 -4.24
CA GLU A 127 -13.89 -11.27 -5.68
C GLU A 127 -14.42 -10.11 -6.57
N ILE A 128 -14.56 -8.90 -6.02
CA ILE A 128 -15.08 -7.72 -6.72
C ILE A 128 -14.02 -6.62 -6.73
N GLU A 129 -13.74 -6.12 -7.92
CA GLU A 129 -12.94 -4.92 -8.15
C GLU A 129 -13.88 -3.73 -8.37
N ILE A 130 -13.64 -2.64 -7.66
CA ILE A 130 -14.47 -1.43 -7.67
C ILE A 130 -13.55 -0.25 -7.96
N SER A 131 -13.66 0.32 -9.16
CA SER A 131 -12.90 1.49 -9.60
C SER A 131 -13.78 2.71 -9.78
N ASP A 132 -15.09 2.51 -9.97
CA ASP A 132 -16.04 3.59 -10.13
C ASP A 132 -17.45 3.23 -9.61
N PRO A 133 -18.39 4.20 -9.56
CA PRO A 133 -19.74 3.94 -9.07
C PRO A 133 -20.57 2.95 -9.89
N ASP A 134 -20.28 2.78 -11.19
CA ASP A 134 -21.04 1.89 -12.06
C ASP A 134 -20.74 0.41 -11.73
N ASP A 135 -19.56 0.10 -11.18
CA ASP A 135 -19.16 -1.26 -10.77
C ASP A 135 -20.07 -1.84 -9.67
N VAL A 136 -20.70 -0.98 -8.88
CA VAL A 136 -21.56 -1.40 -7.76
C VAL A 136 -23.05 -1.35 -8.09
N ASP A 137 -23.44 -0.85 -9.26
CA ASP A 137 -24.85 -0.63 -9.64
C ASP A 137 -25.65 -1.93 -9.76
N ASP A 138 -25.01 -2.98 -10.28
CA ASP A 138 -25.62 -4.30 -10.50
C ASP A 138 -25.48 -5.25 -9.29
N LEU A 139 -24.79 -4.83 -8.23
CA LEU A 139 -24.63 -5.62 -7.01
C LEU A 139 -25.93 -5.68 -6.21
N ASP A 140 -26.21 -6.84 -5.63
CA ASP A 140 -27.33 -6.98 -4.69
C ASP A 140 -27.03 -6.34 -3.33
N ASP A 141 -28.09 -6.07 -2.58
CA ASP A 141 -27.99 -5.35 -1.30
C ASP A 141 -27.09 -6.07 -0.29
N ILE A 142 -27.03 -7.41 -0.29
CA ILE A 142 -26.21 -8.16 0.68
C ILE A 142 -24.74 -7.92 0.36
N THR A 143 -24.34 -8.14 -0.89
CA THR A 143 -22.95 -7.89 -1.34
C THR A 143 -22.52 -6.45 -1.08
N ARG A 144 -23.41 -5.47 -1.31
CA ARG A 144 -23.12 -4.06 -0.98
C ARG A 144 -22.86 -3.85 0.51
N PHE A 145 -23.66 -4.47 1.40
CA PHE A 145 -23.44 -4.37 2.84
C PHE A 145 -22.17 -5.10 3.29
N ASP A 146 -21.82 -6.23 2.67
CA ASP A 146 -20.60 -6.96 2.97
C ASP A 146 -19.35 -6.14 2.60
N ILE A 147 -19.35 -5.47 1.43
CA ILE A 147 -18.28 -4.54 1.03
C ILE A 147 -18.13 -3.41 2.05
N ILE A 148 -19.26 -2.79 2.44
CA ILE A 148 -19.27 -1.70 3.42
C ILE A 148 -18.70 -2.18 4.78
N ASP A 149 -19.11 -3.36 5.24
CA ASP A 149 -18.66 -3.92 6.50
C ASP A 149 -17.15 -4.20 6.50
N VAL A 150 -16.62 -4.77 5.41
CA VAL A 150 -15.17 -5.05 5.27
C VAL A 150 -14.37 -3.76 5.36
N VAL A 151 -14.68 -2.73 4.54
CA VAL A 151 -13.93 -1.47 4.55
C VAL A 151 -13.94 -0.81 5.93
N ARG A 152 -15.11 -0.77 6.58
CA ARG A 152 -15.24 -0.20 7.94
C ARG A 152 -14.41 -0.97 8.96
N LYS A 153 -14.38 -2.30 8.87
CA LYS A 153 -13.57 -3.13 9.78
C LYS A 153 -12.08 -2.92 9.58
N LEU A 154 -11.62 -2.77 8.34
CA LEU A 154 -10.21 -2.44 8.05
C LEU A 154 -9.84 -1.08 8.64
N ALA A 155 -10.68 -0.06 8.46
CA ALA A 155 -10.48 1.26 9.04
C ALA A 155 -10.45 1.22 10.58
N LEU A 156 -11.43 0.55 11.20
CA LEU A 156 -11.44 0.35 12.66
C LEU A 156 -10.21 -0.40 13.15
N ASP A 157 -9.70 -1.36 12.40
CA ASP A 157 -8.51 -2.12 12.78
C ASP A 157 -7.23 -1.29 12.70
N LYS A 158 -7.06 -0.45 11.65
CA LYS A 158 -5.96 0.53 11.58
C LYS A 158 -5.99 1.51 12.75
N LEU A 159 -7.18 1.90 13.19
CA LEU A 159 -7.39 2.76 14.36
C LEU A 159 -7.28 2.01 15.70
N GLU A 160 -7.01 0.70 15.69
CA GLU A 160 -6.93 -0.17 16.88
C GLU A 160 -8.22 -0.26 17.70
N ARG A 161 -9.38 -0.14 17.02
CA ARG A 161 -10.72 -0.11 17.65
C ARG A 161 -11.52 -1.40 17.46
N THR A 162 -10.97 -2.39 16.76
CA THR A 162 -11.55 -3.73 16.63
C THR A 162 -10.47 -4.81 16.67
N SER A 163 -10.84 -6.04 17.02
CA SER A 163 -9.99 -7.24 16.91
C SER A 163 -10.44 -8.20 15.81
N GLU A 164 -11.55 -7.92 15.13
CA GLU A 164 -12.17 -8.86 14.18
C GLU A 164 -11.24 -9.22 13.01
N ILE A 165 -10.47 -8.25 12.50
CA ILE A 165 -9.47 -8.52 11.44
C ILE A 165 -8.37 -9.45 11.97
N GLY A 166 -7.90 -9.22 13.20
CA GLY A 166 -6.95 -10.11 13.87
C GLY A 166 -7.49 -11.52 14.12
N GLU A 167 -8.81 -11.68 14.30
CA GLU A 167 -9.45 -13.00 14.42
C GLU A 167 -9.49 -13.74 13.06
N VAL A 168 -9.62 -13.00 11.95
CA VAL A 168 -9.44 -13.55 10.60
C VAL A 168 -8.01 -14.04 10.42
N TRP A 169 -7.01 -13.22 10.79
CA TRP A 169 -5.60 -13.64 10.79
C TRP A 169 -5.39 -14.89 11.64
N GLY A 170 -5.95 -14.96 12.85
CA GLY A 170 -5.85 -16.13 13.73
C GLY A 170 -6.50 -17.40 13.15
N SER A 171 -7.32 -17.29 12.11
CA SER A 171 -7.86 -18.43 11.35
C SER A 171 -6.97 -18.86 10.17
N ILE A 172 -5.95 -18.07 9.86
CA ILE A 172 -4.92 -18.29 8.84
C ILE A 172 -3.63 -18.76 9.52
N ALA A 173 -3.10 -17.96 10.44
CA ALA A 173 -1.84 -18.18 11.16
C ALA A 173 -1.80 -19.51 11.90
N ASP A 174 -0.63 -20.15 11.90
CA ASP A 174 -0.37 -21.47 12.45
C ASP A 174 -1.32 -22.57 11.89
N THR A 175 -1.93 -22.35 10.73
CA THR A 175 -2.79 -23.33 10.05
C THR A 175 -2.28 -23.65 8.66
N THR A 176 -2.86 -24.66 8.02
CA THR A 176 -2.56 -25.03 6.63
C THR A 176 -2.87 -23.95 5.58
N LYS A 177 -3.36 -22.77 5.99
CA LYS A 177 -3.68 -21.64 5.10
C LYS A 177 -2.61 -20.56 5.10
N GLU A 178 -1.73 -20.53 6.10
CA GLU A 178 -0.71 -19.48 6.25
C GLU A 178 0.32 -19.51 5.13
N GLU A 179 1.03 -20.62 4.95
CA GLU A 179 2.07 -20.72 3.92
C GLU A 179 1.55 -20.46 2.47
N PRO A 180 0.36 -20.96 2.05
CA PRO A 180 -0.23 -20.53 0.78
C PRO A 180 -0.55 -19.03 0.71
N PHE A 181 -0.98 -18.42 1.82
CA PHE A 181 -1.27 -16.99 1.88
C PHE A 181 0.00 -16.16 1.74
N GLU A 182 1.04 -16.48 2.49
CA GLU A 182 2.34 -15.81 2.40
C GLU A 182 2.95 -15.97 1.01
N THR A 183 2.81 -17.15 0.40
CA THR A 183 3.30 -17.39 -0.97
C THR A 183 2.57 -16.51 -1.98
N VAL A 184 1.24 -16.40 -1.92
CA VAL A 184 0.48 -15.49 -2.80
C VAL A 184 0.87 -14.04 -2.54
N ALA A 185 1.02 -13.64 -1.27
CA ALA A 185 1.45 -12.30 -0.89
C ALA A 185 2.82 -11.94 -1.50
N GLN A 186 3.77 -12.87 -1.46
CA GLN A 186 5.12 -12.69 -2.00
C GLN A 186 5.18 -12.76 -3.54
N LEU A 187 4.20 -13.35 -4.21
CA LEU A 187 4.20 -13.42 -5.67
C LEU A 187 3.38 -12.31 -6.31
N GLY A 188 2.55 -11.62 -5.52
CA GLY A 188 1.51 -10.71 -5.99
C GLY A 188 0.35 -11.48 -6.64
N ARG A 189 0.65 -12.36 -7.60
CA ARG A 189 -0.31 -13.22 -8.30
C ARG A 189 0.24 -14.63 -8.39
N ALA A 190 -0.58 -15.63 -8.07
CA ALA A 190 -0.18 -17.03 -8.16
C ALA A 190 -1.33 -17.99 -8.47
N THR A 191 -1.04 -18.97 -9.30
CA THR A 191 -1.86 -20.17 -9.48
C THR A 191 -1.55 -21.21 -8.38
N PRO A 192 -2.45 -22.19 -8.15
CA PRO A 192 -2.15 -23.27 -7.22
C PRO A 192 -0.89 -24.07 -7.57
N ASP A 193 -0.52 -24.17 -8.85
CA ASP A 193 0.70 -24.87 -9.28
C ASP A 193 1.95 -24.09 -8.82
N GLU A 194 1.98 -22.77 -9.01
CA GLU A 194 3.10 -21.90 -8.58
C GLU A 194 3.26 -21.83 -7.06
N VAL A 195 2.15 -21.96 -6.32
CA VAL A 195 2.18 -22.03 -4.86
C VAL A 195 2.77 -23.37 -4.39
N VAL A 196 2.39 -24.50 -5.00
CA VAL A 196 2.99 -25.82 -4.67
C VAL A 196 4.50 -25.80 -4.86
N GLU A 197 5.00 -25.16 -5.92
CA GLU A 197 6.44 -25.10 -6.21
C GLU A 197 7.26 -24.38 -5.13
N ARG A 198 6.63 -23.60 -4.26
CA ARG A 198 7.28 -22.81 -3.20
C ARG A 198 7.01 -23.29 -1.79
N VAL A 199 5.96 -24.08 -1.60
CA VAL A 199 5.61 -24.69 -0.31
C VAL A 199 6.63 -25.78 0.02
N ASP A 200 7.24 -25.72 1.20
CA ASP A 200 8.29 -26.67 1.64
C ASP A 200 7.66 -27.94 2.25
N ASP A 201 6.79 -28.60 1.47
CA ASP A 201 6.10 -29.82 1.85
C ASP A 201 5.89 -30.75 0.65
N ASP A 202 6.76 -31.77 0.53
CA ASP A 202 6.74 -32.78 -0.53
C ASP A 202 5.43 -33.61 -0.57
N ASP A 203 4.64 -33.62 0.51
CA ASP A 203 3.36 -34.34 0.59
C ASP A 203 2.17 -33.46 0.14
N VAL A 204 2.40 -32.21 -0.23
CA VAL A 204 1.37 -31.26 -0.64
C VAL A 204 1.30 -31.16 -2.16
N ASP A 205 0.17 -31.60 -2.70
CA ASP A 205 -0.12 -31.51 -4.13
C ASP A 205 -0.97 -30.27 -4.50
N ARG A 206 -1.08 -30.03 -5.81
CA ARG A 206 -1.91 -28.96 -6.38
C ARG A 206 -3.35 -28.99 -5.89
N GLU A 207 -3.95 -30.18 -5.74
CA GLU A 207 -5.32 -30.31 -5.28
C GLU A 207 -5.46 -29.85 -3.83
N THR A 208 -4.50 -30.21 -2.99
CA THR A 208 -4.40 -29.81 -1.59
C THR A 208 -4.25 -28.29 -1.46
N ILE A 209 -3.33 -27.66 -2.21
CA ILE A 209 -3.18 -26.21 -2.24
C ILE A 209 -4.43 -25.51 -2.77
N SER A 210 -5.01 -26.01 -3.87
CA SER A 210 -6.24 -25.43 -4.40
C SER A 210 -7.38 -25.48 -3.37
N ASN A 211 -7.47 -26.54 -2.57
CA ASN A 211 -8.46 -26.64 -1.51
C ASN A 211 -8.15 -25.69 -0.34
N ARG A 212 -6.87 -25.53 0.04
CA ARG A 212 -6.44 -24.58 1.08
C ARG A 212 -6.80 -23.14 0.69
N LEU A 213 -6.45 -22.71 -0.51
CA LEU A 213 -6.78 -21.38 -1.06
C LEU A 213 -8.30 -21.15 -1.10
N ARG A 214 -9.07 -22.10 -1.65
CA ARG A 214 -10.54 -22.02 -1.69
C ARG A 214 -11.21 -22.05 -0.32
N ASN A 215 -10.62 -22.69 0.67
CA ASN A 215 -11.18 -22.69 2.01
C ASN A 215 -10.96 -21.36 2.72
N ALA A 216 -9.86 -20.67 2.41
CA ALA A 216 -9.58 -19.35 2.93
C ALA A 216 -10.53 -18.27 2.36
N THR A 217 -11.08 -18.46 1.15
CA THR A 217 -12.13 -17.56 0.63
C THR A 217 -13.46 -17.65 1.37
N ARG A 218 -13.63 -18.65 2.25
CA ARG A 218 -14.83 -18.84 3.09
C ARG A 218 -14.65 -18.31 4.52
N LEU A 219 -13.55 -17.63 4.79
CA LEU A 219 -13.38 -16.91 6.06
C LEU A 219 -14.40 -15.78 6.14
N GLN A 220 -14.56 -15.20 7.34
CA GLN A 220 -15.46 -14.08 7.55
C GLN A 220 -15.15 -12.90 6.61
N ILE A 221 -13.87 -12.74 6.26
CA ILE A 221 -13.41 -11.79 5.25
C ILE A 221 -12.52 -12.58 4.29
N ASN A 222 -12.84 -12.53 3.00
CA ASN A 222 -12.05 -13.21 1.98
C ASN A 222 -10.74 -12.45 1.72
N PRO A 223 -9.56 -13.05 2.01
CA PRO A 223 -8.28 -12.40 1.80
C PRO A 223 -7.82 -12.42 0.34
N TYR A 224 -8.52 -13.11 -0.55
CA TYR A 224 -8.11 -13.28 -1.94
C TYR A 224 -9.11 -12.67 -2.93
N PHE A 225 -8.56 -12.07 -3.96
CA PHE A 225 -9.23 -11.88 -5.23
C PHE A 225 -8.82 -12.99 -6.18
N ARG A 226 -9.79 -13.58 -6.87
CA ARG A 226 -9.55 -14.73 -7.74
C ARG A 226 -10.17 -14.51 -9.11
N GLU A 227 -9.32 -14.55 -10.12
CA GLU A 227 -9.70 -14.43 -11.52
C GLU A 227 -9.09 -15.58 -12.32
N ASP A 228 -9.91 -16.33 -13.06
CA ASP A 228 -9.47 -17.46 -13.91
C ASP A 228 -8.57 -18.51 -13.23
N GLY A 229 -8.68 -18.65 -11.91
CA GLY A 229 -7.87 -19.60 -11.13
C GLY A 229 -6.51 -19.06 -10.68
N VAL A 230 -6.20 -17.80 -10.99
CA VAL A 230 -5.11 -17.02 -10.42
C VAL A 230 -5.62 -16.33 -9.16
N TYR A 231 -4.83 -16.37 -8.08
CA TYR A 231 -5.11 -15.72 -6.82
C TYR A 231 -4.17 -14.53 -6.64
N GLN A 232 -4.71 -13.43 -6.14
CA GLN A 232 -3.99 -12.29 -5.60
C GLN A 232 -4.62 -11.86 -4.28
N LEU A 233 -3.95 -11.01 -3.52
CA LEU A 233 -4.54 -10.49 -2.28
C LEU A 233 -5.62 -9.45 -2.60
N SER A 234 -6.75 -9.54 -1.92
CA SER A 234 -7.74 -8.45 -1.85
C SER A 234 -7.18 -7.30 -1.00
N THR A 235 -7.85 -6.14 -0.96
CA THR A 235 -7.48 -5.04 -0.04
C THR A 235 -7.41 -5.54 1.41
N ALA A 236 -8.33 -6.40 1.83
CA ALA A 236 -8.27 -7.04 3.14
C ALA A 236 -7.07 -8.00 3.29
N GLY A 237 -6.76 -8.76 2.24
CA GLY A 237 -5.57 -9.62 2.20
C GLY A 237 -4.27 -8.84 2.34
N LYS A 238 -4.13 -7.73 1.59
CA LYS A 238 -2.97 -6.82 1.66
C LYS A 238 -2.80 -6.22 3.05
N HIS A 239 -3.91 -5.76 3.66
CA HIS A 239 -3.91 -5.29 5.05
C HIS A 239 -3.46 -6.39 6.03
N LEU A 240 -3.94 -7.62 5.87
CA LEU A 240 -3.52 -8.77 6.70
C LEU A 240 -2.02 -9.05 6.56
N ALA A 241 -1.52 -9.06 5.33
CA ALA A 241 -0.11 -9.33 5.02
C ALA A 241 0.83 -8.31 5.67
N GLN A 242 0.51 -7.02 5.54
CA GLN A 242 1.33 -5.94 6.11
C GLN A 242 1.26 -5.88 7.63
N ARG A 243 0.05 -5.99 8.20
CA ARG A 243 -0.16 -5.74 9.63
C ARG A 243 0.16 -6.94 10.51
N TYR A 244 -0.04 -8.16 10.03
CA TYR A 244 0.05 -9.36 10.86
C TYR A 244 1.07 -10.39 10.36
N ALA A 245 1.27 -10.52 9.04
CA ALA A 245 2.31 -11.39 8.48
C ALA A 245 3.67 -10.68 8.35
N GLU A 246 3.73 -9.37 8.61
CA GLU A 246 4.93 -8.53 8.50
C GLU A 246 5.60 -8.60 7.10
N ILE A 247 4.81 -8.83 6.05
CA ILE A 247 5.28 -8.86 4.66
C ILE A 247 5.29 -7.42 4.13
N PRO A 248 6.44 -6.89 3.67
CA PRO A 248 6.56 -5.52 3.18
C PRO A 248 5.83 -5.31 1.83
N GLU A 249 5.48 -4.04 1.55
CA GLU A 249 4.79 -3.58 0.33
C GLU A 249 5.55 -3.89 -0.97
N ASP A 250 6.89 -3.86 -0.92
CA ASP A 250 7.76 -4.09 -2.08
C ASP A 250 8.02 -5.58 -2.31
N VAL A 251 7.07 -6.28 -2.91
CA VAL A 251 7.38 -7.52 -3.61
C VAL A 251 7.17 -7.29 -5.09
N GLU A 252 8.26 -7.20 -5.84
CA GLU A 252 8.27 -7.01 -7.30
C GLU A 252 7.25 -7.97 -7.92
N GLU A 253 6.20 -7.41 -8.54
CA GLU A 253 5.28 -8.17 -9.38
C GLU A 253 6.14 -8.94 -10.39
N GLY A 254 6.16 -10.27 -10.25
CA GLY A 254 6.94 -11.14 -11.10
C GLY A 254 6.63 -10.82 -12.56
N ALA A 255 7.64 -10.31 -13.25
CA ALA A 255 7.57 -9.88 -14.64
C ALA A 255 6.64 -10.76 -15.47
N GLN A 256 5.60 -10.15 -16.04
CA GLN A 256 4.83 -10.72 -17.13
C GLN A 256 5.82 -11.23 -18.18
N GLN A 257 5.92 -12.55 -18.34
CA GLN A 257 6.55 -13.12 -19.52
C GLN A 257 5.65 -12.82 -20.71
N GLU A 258 5.88 -11.66 -21.33
CA GLU A 258 5.41 -11.38 -22.67
C GLU A 258 6.03 -12.39 -23.65
N ASP A 259 5.16 -13.30 -24.10
CA ASP A 259 5.09 -13.97 -25.40
C ASP A 259 6.18 -13.58 -26.43
N GLU A 260 7.26 -14.38 -26.53
CA GLU A 260 8.03 -14.47 -27.78
C GLU A 260 7.44 -15.56 -28.69
N SER A 261 6.31 -15.25 -29.31
CA SER A 261 5.89 -15.92 -30.54
C SER A 261 6.84 -15.48 -31.67
N GLN A 262 7.95 -16.22 -31.83
CA GLN A 262 8.85 -16.04 -32.96
C GLN A 262 8.15 -16.39 -34.28
N ALA A 263 7.64 -15.36 -34.94
CA ALA A 263 7.39 -15.32 -36.37
C ALA A 263 8.70 -15.57 -37.14
N THR A 264 8.91 -16.80 -37.60
CA THR A 264 9.98 -17.10 -38.57
C THR A 264 9.49 -16.79 -39.98
N LEU A 265 9.81 -15.59 -40.48
CA LEU A 265 9.63 -15.24 -41.89
C LEU A 265 10.87 -14.54 -42.45
N GLY A 266 11.73 -15.38 -43.05
CA GLY A 266 12.34 -15.12 -44.36
C GLY A 266 13.74 -14.49 -44.39
N GLN A 267 14.67 -15.18 -45.07
CA GLN A 267 15.33 -14.77 -46.33
C GLN A 267 16.61 -15.61 -46.57
N ASN A 268 16.60 -16.48 -47.59
CA ASN A 268 17.15 -16.29 -48.96
C ASN A 268 18.64 -16.62 -49.12
N THR A 269 18.93 -17.62 -49.96
CA THR A 269 19.90 -17.58 -51.09
C THR A 269 19.76 -18.91 -51.85
N ALA A 270 19.16 -18.96 -53.04
CA ALA A 270 19.67 -18.62 -54.37
C ALA A 270 20.40 -19.79 -55.07
N GLU A 271 19.90 -20.10 -56.29
CA GLU A 271 20.58 -20.79 -57.42
C GLU A 271 20.83 -22.31 -57.25
N GLN A 272 20.71 -23.20 -58.24
CA GLN A 272 20.58 -23.13 -59.70
C GLN A 272 20.27 -24.55 -60.22
N GLY A 273 19.58 -24.65 -61.38
CA GLY A 273 19.57 -25.84 -62.26
C GLY A 273 18.64 -26.97 -61.81
N GLY A 274 17.82 -27.60 -62.63
CA GLY A 274 17.89 -27.79 -64.07
C GLY A 274 17.53 -29.26 -64.34
N ASP A 275 16.76 -29.44 -65.40
CA ASP A 275 16.42 -30.68 -66.11
C ASP A 275 15.29 -31.59 -65.60
N ASP A 276 14.34 -31.69 -66.54
CA ASP A 276 13.39 -32.75 -66.83
C ASP A 276 13.98 -34.17 -66.73
N ASP A 277 13.20 -35.13 -66.25
CA ASP A 277 12.63 -36.24 -67.06
C ASP A 277 12.13 -37.39 -66.16
N ASP A 278 10.98 -37.94 -66.58
CA ASP A 278 10.24 -39.16 -66.16
C ASP A 278 9.58 -39.26 -64.77
#